data_AF-K5XMX6-F1
#
_entry.id   AF-K5XMX6-F1
#
_cell.length_a   1.000
_cell.length_b   1.000
_cell.length_c   1.000
_cell.angle_alpha   90.00
_cell.angle_beta   90.00
_cell.angle_gamma   90.00
#
_symmetry.space_group_name_H-M   'P 1'
#
loop_
_entity.id
_entity.type
_entity.pdbx_description
1 polymer ?
#
loop_
_entity_poly.entity_id
_entity_poly.type
_entity_poly.pdbx_seq_one_letter_code
_entity_poly.pdbx_strand_id
1 'polypeptide(L)'
;MVRDVLHEMSRSFAWLYSREGRPSVPPEQLLSALLIQVLYGIRSERQLMEQLDYNLLYRWFVGLSPDDPVWNPTTFSKNRERLQNGDIFQKFMSRLLNHPRVTPLLSDEHFSVDGTLIEAWASQKSFRPKDGSDDDGSDFHGQKRKNDTHASTTDPESRLYRKAAGREAKLSYMGHALMDNRHGLAVGGRVTQATGTAEREASEAMLKAKAKSAAGRITVGEDKAYDTADHVANLRDAGVTPHVTQNNGETKTGRHRRSAIDGRTTRHPGYAMSQTRRAMIECIFGWGKQHGTMRKTKLRGVARVAGTFMLNLIAYNLVRIPKMVAI
;
A
#
# COMPACT_ATOMS: atom_id res chain seq x y z
N MET A 1 -1.48 -20.82 10.30
CA MET A 1 -2.00 -19.47 9.98
C MET A 1 -2.02 -19.18 8.49
N VAL A 2 -0.89 -18.99 7.79
CA VAL A 2 -0.93 -18.68 6.32
C VAL A 2 -1.66 -19.77 5.53
N ARG A 3 -1.32 -21.05 5.77
CA ARG A 3 -2.00 -22.19 5.12
C ARG A 3 -3.51 -22.22 5.46
N ASP A 4 -3.87 -21.99 6.71
CA ASP A 4 -5.27 -21.94 7.16
C ASP A 4 -6.05 -20.83 6.42
N VAL A 5 -5.47 -19.64 6.31
CA VAL A 5 -6.04 -18.50 5.56
C VAL A 5 -6.18 -18.84 4.07
N LEU A 6 -5.17 -19.46 3.45
CA LEU A 6 -5.23 -19.90 2.06
C LEU A 6 -6.34 -20.95 1.84
N HIS A 7 -6.48 -21.90 2.77
CA HIS A 7 -7.51 -22.94 2.71
C HIS A 7 -8.93 -22.36 2.76
N GLU A 8 -9.18 -21.38 3.64
CA GLU A 8 -10.45 -20.65 3.70
C GLU A 8 -10.77 -19.87 2.41
N MET A 9 -9.75 -19.49 1.65
CA MET A 9 -9.90 -18.74 0.40
C MET A 9 -10.15 -19.62 -0.83
N SER A 10 -10.17 -20.95 -0.68
CA SER A 10 -10.41 -21.93 -1.76
C SER A 10 -11.58 -21.55 -2.70
N ARG A 11 -12.73 -21.13 -2.14
CA ARG A 11 -13.89 -20.67 -2.93
C ARG A 11 -13.62 -19.41 -3.76
N SER A 12 -12.79 -18.50 -3.25
CA SER A 12 -12.38 -17.29 -3.98
C SER A 12 -11.38 -17.63 -5.09
N PHE A 13 -10.56 -18.67 -4.89
CA PHE A 13 -9.60 -19.17 -5.87
C PHE A 13 -10.25 -19.98 -7.00
N ALA A 14 -11.40 -20.63 -6.74
CA ALA A 14 -12.14 -21.42 -7.72
C ALA A 14 -12.36 -20.70 -9.07
N TRP A 15 -12.59 -19.37 -9.03
CA TRP A 15 -12.83 -18.54 -10.21
C TRP A 15 -11.56 -18.16 -10.99
N LEU A 16 -10.38 -18.35 -10.39
CA LEU A 16 -9.08 -18.02 -10.99
C LEU A 16 -8.43 -19.20 -11.71
N TYR A 17 -8.89 -20.43 -11.43
CA TYR A 17 -8.44 -21.59 -12.18
C TYR A 17 -8.87 -21.45 -13.64
N SER A 18 -7.93 -21.74 -14.56
CA SER A 18 -8.24 -21.78 -15.99
C SER A 18 -9.26 -22.88 -16.26
N ARG A 19 -10.36 -22.54 -16.94
CA ARG A 19 -11.38 -23.51 -17.36
C ARG A 19 -11.00 -24.27 -18.63
N GLU A 20 -10.00 -23.77 -19.35
CA GLU A 20 -9.50 -24.32 -20.62
C GLU A 20 -7.97 -24.21 -20.70
N GLY A 21 -7.31 -25.14 -21.41
CA GLY A 21 -5.87 -25.12 -21.69
C GLY A 21 -4.97 -25.79 -20.62
N ARG A 22 -3.65 -25.54 -20.72
CA ARG A 22 -2.61 -26.10 -19.81
C ARG A 22 -2.93 -25.74 -18.34
N PRO A 23 -2.70 -26.65 -17.37
CA PRO A 23 -2.97 -26.39 -15.96
C PRO A 23 -2.38 -25.06 -15.50
N SER A 24 -3.25 -24.20 -14.95
CA SER A 24 -2.84 -22.93 -14.35
C SER A 24 -2.02 -23.18 -13.08
N VAL A 25 -1.14 -22.24 -12.74
CA VAL A 25 -0.54 -22.21 -11.39
C VAL A 25 -1.69 -22.10 -10.37
N PRO A 26 -1.76 -22.97 -9.36
CA PRO A 26 -2.75 -22.85 -8.30
C PRO A 26 -2.66 -21.48 -7.60
N PRO A 27 -3.76 -20.73 -7.43
CA PRO A 27 -3.73 -19.37 -6.88
C PRO A 27 -3.08 -19.26 -5.49
N GLU A 28 -3.20 -20.31 -4.65
CA GLU A 28 -2.57 -20.42 -3.34
C GLU A 28 -1.05 -20.55 -3.40
N GLN A 29 -0.54 -21.31 -4.37
CA GLN A 29 0.90 -21.44 -4.64
C GLN A 29 1.44 -20.14 -5.23
N LEU A 30 0.68 -19.50 -6.13
CA LEU A 30 0.99 -18.21 -6.70
C LEU A 30 1.09 -17.12 -5.62
N LEU A 31 0.11 -17.04 -4.72
CA LEU A 31 0.10 -16.06 -3.63
C LEU A 31 1.28 -16.29 -2.67
N SER A 32 1.57 -17.54 -2.32
CA SER A 32 2.72 -17.91 -1.50
C SER A 32 4.05 -17.53 -2.17
N ALA A 33 4.20 -17.76 -3.47
CA ALA A 33 5.39 -17.39 -4.22
C ALA A 33 5.56 -15.85 -4.29
N LEU A 34 4.47 -15.11 -4.43
CA LEU A 34 4.50 -13.64 -4.37
C LEU A 34 4.87 -13.13 -2.97
N LEU A 35 4.42 -13.80 -1.90
CA LEU A 35 4.86 -13.48 -0.54
C LEU A 35 6.38 -13.67 -0.38
N ILE A 36 6.97 -14.72 -0.94
CA ILE A 36 8.43 -14.90 -0.94
C ILE A 36 9.14 -13.72 -1.61
N GLN A 37 8.63 -13.22 -2.74
CA GLN A 37 9.24 -12.05 -3.40
C GLN A 37 9.32 -10.84 -2.48
N VAL A 38 8.28 -10.61 -1.67
CA VAL A 38 8.26 -9.49 -0.74
C VAL A 38 9.13 -9.77 0.48
N LEU A 39 9.02 -10.95 1.09
CA LEU A 39 9.73 -11.31 2.32
C LEU A 39 11.24 -11.34 2.13
N TYR A 40 11.71 -11.78 0.95
CA TYR A 40 13.13 -11.92 0.63
C TYR A 40 13.63 -10.90 -0.40
N GLY A 41 12.81 -9.90 -0.75
CA GLY A 41 13.21 -8.82 -1.66
C GLY A 41 13.53 -9.26 -3.09
N ILE A 42 13.01 -10.40 -3.55
CA ILE A 42 13.24 -10.93 -4.90
C ILE A 42 12.43 -10.10 -5.91
N ARG A 43 13.11 -9.24 -6.67
CA ARG A 43 12.45 -8.29 -7.59
C ARG A 43 12.09 -8.89 -8.95
N SER A 44 12.70 -10.00 -9.33
CA SER A 44 12.49 -10.67 -10.61
C SER A 44 11.67 -11.94 -10.45
N GLU A 45 10.67 -12.13 -11.32
CA GLU A 45 9.90 -13.38 -11.35
C GLU A 45 10.74 -14.51 -11.96
N ARG A 46 11.68 -14.20 -12.87
CA ARG A 46 12.66 -15.19 -13.36
C ARG A 46 13.56 -15.68 -12.24
N GLN A 47 14.09 -14.75 -11.45
CA GLN A 47 14.91 -15.08 -10.27
C GLN A 47 14.09 -15.85 -9.23
N LEU A 48 12.79 -15.54 -9.06
CA LEU A 48 11.92 -16.33 -8.19
C LEU A 48 11.80 -17.78 -8.69
N MET A 49 11.61 -18.00 -10.00
CA MET A 49 11.54 -19.35 -10.55
C MET A 49 12.88 -20.07 -10.37
N GLU A 50 14.02 -19.41 -10.64
CA GLU A 50 15.35 -19.96 -10.39
C GLU A 50 15.53 -20.35 -8.91
N GLN A 51 15.13 -19.49 -7.98
CA GLN A 51 15.18 -19.79 -6.55
C GLN A 51 14.27 -20.96 -6.17
N LEU A 52 13.08 -21.07 -6.75
CA LEU A 52 12.19 -22.21 -6.51
C LEU A 52 12.76 -23.52 -7.10
N ASP A 53 13.68 -23.46 -8.05
CA ASP A 53 14.29 -24.64 -8.67
C ASP A 53 15.20 -25.38 -7.70
N TYR A 54 15.96 -24.65 -6.86
CA TYR A 54 16.92 -25.27 -5.93
C TYR A 54 16.64 -25.03 -4.44
N ASN A 55 15.83 -24.03 -4.06
CA ASN A 55 15.62 -23.68 -2.65
C ASN A 55 14.45 -24.48 -2.05
N LEU A 56 14.77 -25.59 -1.37
CA LEU A 56 13.78 -26.46 -0.73
C LEU A 56 12.89 -25.74 0.29
N LEU A 57 13.39 -24.72 0.98
CA LEU A 57 12.59 -23.95 1.94
C LEU A 57 11.51 -23.13 1.22
N TYR A 58 11.85 -22.54 0.08
CA TYR A 58 10.90 -21.80 -0.74
C TYR A 58 9.86 -22.72 -1.35
N ARG A 59 10.27 -23.88 -1.85
CA ARG A 59 9.35 -24.92 -2.37
C ARG A 59 8.36 -25.37 -1.31
N TRP A 60 8.84 -25.70 -0.11
CA TRP A 60 8.00 -26.10 1.01
C TRP A 60 6.99 -25.01 1.41
N PHE A 61 7.41 -23.74 1.42
CA PHE A 61 6.53 -22.62 1.75
C PHE A 61 5.43 -22.44 0.69
N VAL A 62 5.83 -22.52 -0.59
CA VAL A 62 4.92 -22.42 -1.73
C VAL A 62 3.97 -23.60 -1.84
N GLY A 63 4.36 -24.77 -1.34
CA GLY A 63 3.60 -26.02 -1.46
C GLY A 63 3.96 -26.81 -2.72
N LEU A 64 5.20 -26.71 -3.18
CA LEU A 64 5.79 -27.56 -4.22
C LEU A 64 6.53 -28.73 -3.55
N SER A 65 6.31 -29.94 -4.04
CA SER A 65 7.10 -31.14 -3.68
C SER A 65 8.54 -30.97 -4.17
N PRO A 66 9.55 -31.67 -3.62
CA PRO A 66 10.92 -31.56 -4.11
C PRO A 66 11.08 -31.82 -5.62
N ASP A 67 10.33 -32.77 -6.17
CA ASP A 67 10.45 -33.20 -7.57
C ASP A 67 9.52 -32.48 -8.55
N ASP A 68 8.60 -31.63 -8.07
CA ASP A 68 7.65 -30.92 -8.95
C ASP A 68 8.38 -29.98 -9.93
N PRO A 69 7.98 -29.91 -11.22
CA PRO A 69 8.59 -28.93 -12.12
C PRO A 69 8.22 -27.50 -11.71
N VAL A 70 9.19 -26.58 -11.74
CA VAL A 70 8.93 -25.15 -11.51
C VAL A 70 8.20 -24.55 -12.71
N TRP A 71 7.33 -23.57 -12.45
CA TRP A 71 6.59 -22.89 -13.51
C TRP A 71 7.48 -22.05 -14.42
N ASN A 72 7.07 -21.95 -15.68
CA ASN A 72 7.71 -21.03 -16.60
C ASN A 72 7.46 -19.56 -16.17
N PRO A 73 8.47 -18.67 -16.17
CA PRO A 73 8.32 -17.28 -15.72
C PRO A 73 7.20 -16.50 -16.42
N THR A 74 7.02 -16.69 -17.73
CA THR A 74 5.97 -16.00 -18.49
C THR A 74 4.57 -16.48 -18.08
N THR A 75 4.43 -17.76 -17.76
CA THR A 75 3.17 -18.32 -17.25
C THR A 75 2.85 -17.74 -15.87
N PHE A 76 3.85 -17.63 -15.00
CA PHE A 76 3.71 -16.99 -13.70
C PHE A 76 3.24 -15.53 -13.82
N SER A 77 3.88 -14.73 -14.68
CA SER A 77 3.51 -13.32 -14.90
C SER A 77 2.05 -13.15 -15.33
N LYS A 78 1.55 -13.99 -16.25
CA LYS A 78 0.16 -13.94 -16.73
C LYS A 78 -0.83 -14.29 -15.61
N ASN A 79 -0.53 -15.30 -14.79
CA ASN A 79 -1.40 -15.69 -13.68
C ASN A 79 -1.40 -14.65 -12.56
N ARG A 80 -0.25 -14.04 -12.26
CA ARG A 80 -0.15 -12.91 -11.33
C ARG A 80 -1.04 -11.74 -11.75
N GLU A 81 -1.10 -11.41 -13.04
CA GLU A 81 -1.98 -10.33 -13.54
C GLU A 81 -3.45 -10.61 -13.25
N ARG A 82 -3.91 -11.87 -13.41
CA ARG A 82 -5.28 -12.26 -13.04
C ARG A 82 -5.55 -12.08 -11.55
N LEU A 83 -4.58 -12.44 -10.70
CA LEU A 83 -4.68 -12.31 -9.25
C LEU A 83 -4.68 -10.84 -8.80
N GLN A 84 -3.91 -9.97 -9.47
CA GLN A 84 -3.83 -8.52 -9.20
C GLN A 84 -5.05 -7.73 -9.63
N ASN A 85 -5.76 -8.17 -10.68
CA ASN A 85 -7.00 -7.53 -11.13
C ASN A 85 -8.20 -7.88 -10.25
N GLY A 86 -8.09 -8.91 -9.40
CA GLY A 86 -9.11 -9.29 -8.43
C GLY A 86 -8.94 -8.61 -7.06
N ASP A 87 -9.93 -8.81 -6.21
CA ASP A 87 -9.93 -8.38 -4.80
C ASP A 87 -9.20 -9.36 -3.86
N ILE A 88 -8.38 -10.26 -4.42
CA ILE A 88 -7.77 -11.38 -3.70
C ILE A 88 -6.87 -10.93 -2.56
N PHE A 89 -6.03 -9.91 -2.77
CA PHE A 89 -5.17 -9.40 -1.69
C PHE A 89 -5.98 -8.76 -0.56
N GLN A 90 -7.08 -8.08 -0.89
CA GLN A 90 -7.98 -7.51 0.12
C GLN A 90 -8.68 -8.62 0.92
N LYS A 91 -9.16 -9.66 0.22
CA LYS A 91 -9.73 -10.85 0.85
C LYS A 91 -8.71 -11.57 1.74
N PHE A 92 -7.46 -11.73 1.27
CA PHE A 92 -6.40 -12.34 2.06
C PHE A 92 -6.10 -11.53 3.32
N MET A 93 -5.95 -10.21 3.19
CA MET A 93 -5.74 -9.33 4.33
C MET A 93 -6.91 -9.45 5.33
N SER A 94 -8.15 -9.37 4.85
CA SER A 94 -9.35 -9.51 5.68
C SER A 94 -9.38 -10.85 6.42
N ARG A 95 -9.08 -11.97 5.73
CA ARG A 95 -9.02 -13.30 6.35
C ARG A 95 -7.90 -13.42 7.36
N LEU A 96 -6.72 -12.87 7.07
CA LEU A 96 -5.60 -12.83 7.99
C LEU A 96 -5.94 -12.07 9.27
N LEU A 97 -6.58 -10.90 9.15
CA LEU A 97 -6.95 -10.06 10.29
C LEU A 97 -8.07 -10.69 11.14
N ASN A 98 -9.00 -11.40 10.51
CA ASN A 98 -10.08 -12.13 11.20
C ASN A 98 -9.66 -13.51 11.72
N HIS A 99 -8.42 -13.93 11.52
CA HIS A 99 -7.94 -15.21 12.02
C HIS A 99 -8.01 -15.21 13.57
N PRO A 100 -8.40 -16.32 14.23
CA PRO A 100 -8.59 -16.36 15.70
C PRO A 100 -7.36 -15.94 16.52
N ARG A 101 -6.15 -16.19 15.99
CA ARG A 101 -4.88 -15.76 16.62
C ARG A 101 -4.52 -14.28 16.40
N VAL A 102 -5.17 -13.60 15.46
CA VAL A 102 -4.85 -12.21 15.08
C VAL A 102 -5.89 -11.24 15.60
N THR A 103 -7.16 -11.61 15.59
CA THR A 103 -8.27 -10.77 16.07
C THR A 103 -8.02 -10.17 17.47
N PRO A 104 -7.51 -10.92 18.47
CA PRO A 104 -7.21 -10.36 19.80
C PRO A 104 -6.12 -9.29 19.82
N LEU A 105 -5.27 -9.24 18.79
CA LEU A 105 -4.19 -8.26 18.63
C LEU A 105 -4.67 -6.93 18.03
N LEU A 106 -5.92 -6.85 17.56
CA LEU A 106 -6.46 -5.65 16.93
C LEU A 106 -7.30 -4.85 17.93
N SER A 107 -7.41 -3.55 17.69
CA SER A 107 -8.39 -2.66 18.30
C SER A 107 -9.39 -2.23 17.24
N ASP A 108 -10.61 -1.92 17.67
CA ASP A 108 -11.62 -1.30 16.82
C ASP A 108 -11.80 0.20 17.09
N GLU A 109 -10.88 0.83 17.83
CA GLU A 109 -11.05 2.21 18.31
C GLU A 109 -10.07 3.20 17.68
N HIS A 110 -8.79 2.85 17.59
CA HIS A 110 -7.73 3.81 17.29
C HIS A 110 -6.89 3.40 16.07
N PHE A 111 -6.89 4.24 15.04
CA PHE A 111 -6.18 4.02 13.79
C PHE A 111 -5.23 5.17 13.47
N SER A 112 -4.34 4.96 12.51
CA SER A 112 -3.56 6.03 11.87
C SER A 112 -3.56 5.84 10.36
N VAL A 113 -3.56 6.95 9.62
CA VAL A 113 -3.40 6.96 8.17
C VAL A 113 -2.18 7.79 7.79
N ASP A 114 -1.43 7.28 6.83
CA ASP A 114 -0.34 8.02 6.22
C ASP A 114 -0.07 7.54 4.79
N GLY A 115 0.59 8.41 4.02
CA GLY A 115 0.92 8.24 2.62
C GLY A 115 2.41 7.96 2.41
N THR A 116 2.72 7.24 1.33
CA THR A 116 4.10 6.99 0.93
C THR A 116 4.24 6.98 -0.58
N LEU A 117 5.32 7.59 -1.07
CA LEU A 117 5.64 7.55 -2.49
C LEU A 117 6.24 6.18 -2.88
N ILE A 118 5.71 5.66 -3.98
CA ILE A 118 6.20 4.46 -4.67
C ILE A 118 6.74 4.94 -6.02
N GLU A 119 8.07 4.87 -6.21
CA GLU A 119 8.70 5.32 -7.45
C GLU A 119 8.29 4.39 -8.60
N ALA A 120 7.84 4.95 -9.72
CA ALA A 120 7.58 4.19 -10.93
C ALA A 120 8.90 3.86 -11.63
N TRP A 121 9.01 2.67 -12.24
CA TRP A 121 10.15 2.33 -13.10
C TRP A 121 10.01 2.95 -14.49
N ALA A 122 9.81 4.26 -14.52
CA ALA A 122 9.68 5.07 -15.72
C ALA A 122 10.82 6.11 -15.78
N SER A 123 11.38 6.31 -16.97
CA SER A 123 12.43 7.32 -17.20
C SER A 123 11.82 8.71 -17.24
N GLN A 124 12.55 9.73 -16.76
CA GLN A 124 12.17 11.14 -16.96
C GLN A 124 12.04 11.50 -18.44
N LYS A 125 12.80 10.83 -19.33
CA LYS A 125 12.72 10.99 -20.80
C LYS A 125 11.38 10.52 -21.37
N SER A 126 10.68 9.62 -20.67
CA SER A 126 9.34 9.19 -21.08
C SER A 126 8.26 10.22 -20.76
N PHE A 127 8.55 11.21 -19.89
CA PHE A 127 7.59 12.22 -19.48
C PHE A 127 7.51 13.34 -20.52
N ARG A 128 6.63 13.15 -21.51
CA ARG A 128 6.53 13.97 -22.72
C ARG A 128 5.22 14.78 -22.75
N PRO A 129 5.15 15.86 -23.54
CA PRO A 129 3.92 16.61 -23.77
C PRO A 129 2.77 15.72 -24.24
N LYS A 130 1.55 16.00 -23.78
CA LYS A 130 0.33 15.26 -24.18
C LYS A 130 -0.21 15.71 -25.54
N ASP A 131 0.20 16.87 -26.02
CA ASP A 131 -0.25 17.46 -27.29
C ASP A 131 0.43 16.83 -28.52
N GLY A 132 1.35 15.89 -28.32
CA GLY A 132 2.03 15.18 -29.40
C GLY A 132 3.10 16.02 -30.11
N SER A 133 3.52 17.17 -29.53
CA SER A 133 4.72 17.86 -29.98
C SER A 133 5.91 16.90 -29.95
N ASP A 134 6.71 16.89 -31.02
CA ASP A 134 7.79 15.93 -31.27
C ASP A 134 9.03 16.28 -30.42
N ASP A 135 8.87 16.24 -29.09
CA ASP A 135 9.95 16.25 -28.11
C ASP A 135 10.31 14.79 -27.81
N ASP A 136 11.50 14.37 -28.25
CA ASP A 136 12.04 13.03 -27.96
C ASP A 136 12.34 12.85 -26.45
N GLY A 137 12.20 13.91 -25.65
CA GLY A 137 12.36 13.94 -24.21
C GLY A 137 13.83 13.87 -23.78
N SER A 138 14.77 14.01 -24.71
CA SER A 138 16.21 13.92 -24.48
C SER A 138 16.78 15.18 -23.82
N ASP A 139 16.31 16.37 -24.21
CA ASP A 139 16.66 17.64 -23.59
C ASP A 139 15.47 18.23 -22.81
N PHE A 140 15.58 18.17 -21.48
CA PHE A 140 14.56 18.66 -20.55
C PHE A 140 15.09 19.75 -19.63
N HIS A 141 16.33 20.22 -19.87
CA HIS A 141 16.95 21.24 -19.05
C HIS A 141 16.24 22.59 -19.27
N GLY A 142 15.90 23.27 -18.18
CA GLY A 142 15.18 24.56 -18.23
C GLY A 142 13.67 24.45 -18.56
N GLN A 143 13.17 23.29 -18.97
CA GLN A 143 11.75 23.12 -19.30
C GLN A 143 10.89 22.86 -18.06
N LYS A 144 9.73 23.54 -17.99
CA LYS A 144 8.77 23.36 -16.90
C LYS A 144 7.77 22.25 -17.21
N ARG A 145 8.10 21.02 -16.80
CA ARG A 145 7.20 19.87 -16.96
C ARG A 145 6.19 19.78 -15.80
N LYS A 146 4.91 19.60 -16.13
CA LYS A 146 3.79 19.48 -15.18
C LYS A 146 2.89 18.31 -15.55
N ASN A 147 2.20 17.73 -14.56
CA ASN A 147 1.28 16.60 -14.77
C ASN A 147 0.08 16.92 -15.68
N ASP A 148 -0.30 18.20 -15.80
CA ASP A 148 -1.42 18.61 -16.66
C ASP A 148 -1.00 18.58 -18.13
N THR A 149 0.22 19.03 -18.43
CA THR A 149 0.74 19.15 -19.81
C THR A 149 1.53 17.94 -20.27
N HIS A 150 2.10 17.14 -19.36
CA HIS A 150 2.97 16.01 -19.69
C HIS A 150 2.48 14.71 -19.06
N ALA A 151 2.80 13.58 -19.69
CA ALA A 151 2.55 12.23 -19.18
C ALA A 151 3.71 11.30 -19.57
N SER A 152 3.90 10.23 -18.78
CA SER A 152 4.87 9.20 -19.16
C SER A 152 4.31 8.37 -20.30
N THR A 153 5.06 8.21 -21.38
CA THR A 153 4.70 7.33 -22.50
C THR A 153 4.78 5.85 -22.14
N THR A 154 5.57 5.49 -21.12
CA THR A 154 5.74 4.10 -20.68
C THR A 154 4.85 3.74 -19.50
N ASP A 155 4.46 4.71 -18.67
CA ASP A 155 3.54 4.53 -17.55
C ASP A 155 2.63 5.76 -17.30
N PRO A 156 1.55 5.94 -18.10
CA PRO A 156 0.73 7.17 -18.13
C PRO A 156 0.03 7.54 -16.81
N GLU A 157 -0.17 6.57 -15.91
CA GLU A 157 -0.81 6.78 -14.61
C GLU A 157 0.18 7.26 -13.52
N SER A 158 1.49 7.12 -13.76
CA SER A 158 2.49 7.69 -12.88
C SER A 158 2.48 9.22 -12.95
N ARG A 159 2.69 9.90 -11.82
CA ARG A 159 2.70 11.36 -11.73
C ARG A 159 4.05 11.88 -11.29
N LEU A 160 4.50 12.97 -11.91
CA LEU A 160 5.68 13.69 -11.48
C LEU A 160 5.40 14.32 -10.12
N TYR A 161 6.14 13.89 -9.10
CA TYR A 161 5.95 14.33 -7.71
C TYR A 161 7.28 14.73 -7.07
N ARG A 162 7.26 15.83 -6.30
CA ARG A 162 8.42 16.33 -5.56
C ARG A 162 8.13 16.28 -4.06
N LYS A 163 8.84 15.42 -3.33
CA LYS A 163 8.60 15.20 -1.88
C LYS A 163 8.89 16.43 -1.02
N ALA A 164 9.94 17.19 -1.35
CA ALA A 164 10.34 18.38 -0.59
C ALA A 164 11.03 19.40 -1.49
N ALA A 165 11.09 20.65 -1.06
CA ALA A 165 11.87 21.68 -1.73
C ALA A 165 13.34 21.24 -1.85
N GLY A 166 13.96 21.45 -3.02
CA GLY A 166 15.33 21.04 -3.29
C GLY A 166 15.54 19.54 -3.56
N ARG A 167 14.49 18.71 -3.49
CA ARG A 167 14.55 17.30 -3.92
C ARG A 167 14.16 17.14 -5.37
N GLU A 168 14.70 16.12 -6.02
CA GLU A 168 14.32 15.78 -7.38
C GLU A 168 12.84 15.40 -7.45
N ALA A 169 12.19 15.73 -8.56
CA ALA A 169 10.86 15.24 -8.85
C ALA A 169 10.97 13.87 -9.50
N LYS A 170 10.15 12.91 -9.07
CA LYS A 170 10.15 11.53 -9.58
C LYS A 170 8.76 11.14 -10.06
N LEU A 171 8.69 10.36 -11.13
CA LEU A 171 7.45 9.68 -11.51
C LEU A 171 7.09 8.67 -10.43
N SER A 172 5.94 8.86 -9.80
CA SER A 172 5.54 8.12 -8.61
C SER A 172 4.05 7.85 -8.56
N TYR A 173 3.71 6.79 -7.84
CA TYR A 173 2.39 6.55 -7.27
C TYR A 173 2.41 6.93 -5.79
N MET A 174 1.22 6.97 -5.19
CA MET A 174 1.09 7.16 -3.75
C MET A 174 0.34 5.98 -3.13
N GLY A 175 1.02 5.26 -2.24
CA GLY A 175 0.44 4.20 -1.42
C GLY A 175 0.03 4.76 -0.07
N HIS A 176 -1.18 4.44 0.37
CA HIS A 176 -1.77 4.93 1.61
C HIS A 176 -2.07 3.72 2.49
N ALA A 177 -1.56 3.72 3.72
CA ALA A 177 -1.80 2.64 4.67
C ALA A 177 -2.77 3.12 5.76
N LEU A 178 -3.67 2.22 6.17
CA LEU A 178 -4.44 2.33 7.39
C LEU A 178 -3.84 1.35 8.41
N MET A 179 -3.42 1.86 9.56
CA MET A 179 -2.77 1.09 10.61
C MET A 179 -3.65 1.07 11.87
N ASP A 180 -3.79 -0.09 12.51
CA ASP A 180 -4.30 -0.22 13.87
C ASP A 180 -3.24 0.22 14.90
N ASN A 181 -3.61 1.07 15.85
CA ASN A 181 -2.65 1.68 16.79
C ASN A 181 -2.28 0.77 17.97
N ARG A 182 -3.01 -0.33 18.23
CA ARG A 182 -2.77 -1.19 19.39
C ARG A 182 -1.43 -1.88 19.28
N HIS A 183 -1.22 -2.54 18.14
CA HIS A 183 0.01 -3.27 17.85
C HIS A 183 0.73 -2.78 16.59
N GLY A 184 0.19 -1.79 15.88
CA GLY A 184 0.80 -1.22 14.66
C GLY A 184 0.71 -2.17 13.47
N LEU A 185 -0.39 -2.89 13.34
CA LEU A 185 -0.65 -3.79 12.20
C LEU A 185 -1.31 -3.01 11.06
N ALA A 186 -0.94 -3.30 9.82
CA ALA A 186 -1.62 -2.75 8.66
C ALA A 186 -3.00 -3.38 8.53
N VAL A 187 -4.07 -2.59 8.60
CA VAL A 187 -5.46 -3.10 8.50
C VAL A 187 -6.13 -2.74 7.18
N GLY A 188 -5.51 -1.88 6.39
CA GLY A 188 -5.96 -1.54 5.06
C GLY A 188 -4.90 -0.80 4.26
N GLY A 189 -5.10 -0.75 2.95
CA GLY A 189 -4.26 0.06 2.09
C GLY A 189 -4.86 0.27 0.71
N ARG A 190 -4.43 1.35 0.07
CA ARG A 190 -4.80 1.68 -1.31
C ARG A 190 -3.67 2.41 -2.01
N VAL A 191 -3.70 2.41 -3.33
CA VAL A 191 -2.80 3.21 -4.16
C VAL A 191 -3.62 4.19 -4.98
N THR A 192 -3.11 5.40 -5.14
CA THR A 192 -3.67 6.43 -6.02
C THR A 192 -2.57 7.02 -6.89
N GLN A 193 -2.98 7.83 -7.87
CA GLN A 193 -2.07 8.75 -8.52
C GLN A 193 -1.52 9.75 -7.48
N ALA A 194 -0.27 10.20 -7.66
CA ALA A 194 0.36 11.13 -6.74
C ALA A 194 -0.09 12.58 -7.02
N THR A 195 -1.27 12.95 -6.53
CA THR A 195 -1.84 14.31 -6.61
C THR A 195 -1.74 15.03 -5.26
N GLY A 196 -2.01 16.34 -5.21
CA GLY A 196 -1.93 17.13 -3.97
C GLY A 196 -3.05 16.88 -2.95
N THR A 197 -4.12 16.18 -3.33
CA THR A 197 -5.27 15.85 -2.47
C THR A 197 -5.39 14.35 -2.19
N ALA A 198 -4.63 13.53 -2.90
CA ALA A 198 -4.71 12.07 -2.86
C ALA A 198 -4.62 11.47 -1.45
N GLU A 199 -3.76 12.01 -0.58
CA GLU A 199 -3.61 11.54 0.81
C GLU A 199 -4.92 11.66 1.60
N ARG A 200 -5.56 12.84 1.54
CA ARG A 200 -6.80 13.14 2.26
C ARG A 200 -7.97 12.35 1.70
N GLU A 201 -8.12 12.33 0.38
CA GLU A 201 -9.17 11.55 -0.30
C GLU A 201 -9.02 10.03 -0.05
N ALA A 202 -7.78 9.55 0.00
CA ALA A 202 -7.49 8.16 0.33
C ALA A 202 -7.83 7.82 1.77
N SER A 203 -7.44 8.68 2.71
CA SER A 203 -7.75 8.56 4.13
C SER A 203 -9.26 8.51 4.38
N GLU A 204 -10.01 9.49 3.86
CA GLU A 204 -11.46 9.59 4.03
C GLU A 204 -12.17 8.34 3.55
N ALA A 205 -11.80 7.81 2.38
CA ALA A 205 -12.41 6.61 1.83
C ALA A 205 -12.11 5.35 2.67
N MET A 206 -10.86 5.17 3.11
CA MET A 206 -10.47 4.02 3.94
C MET A 206 -11.16 4.07 5.31
N LEU A 207 -11.20 5.24 5.92
CA LEU A 207 -11.82 5.44 7.24
C LEU A 207 -13.34 5.33 7.18
N LYS A 208 -13.98 5.85 6.12
CA LYS A 208 -15.42 5.65 5.90
C LYS A 208 -15.78 4.18 5.77
N ALA A 209 -14.95 3.38 5.09
CA ALA A 209 -15.15 1.94 5.00
C ALA A 209 -14.96 1.26 6.38
N LYS A 210 -13.92 1.62 7.13
CA LYS A 210 -13.66 1.05 8.46
C LYS A 210 -14.73 1.44 9.48
N ALA A 211 -15.16 2.70 9.50
CA ALA A 211 -16.21 3.20 10.40
C ALA A 211 -17.54 2.46 10.21
N LYS A 212 -17.92 2.11 8.97
CA LYS A 212 -19.12 1.30 8.70
C LYS A 212 -19.10 -0.09 9.32
N SER A 213 -17.90 -0.66 9.51
CA SER A 213 -17.71 -1.98 10.12
C SER A 213 -17.38 -1.94 11.62
N ALA A 214 -17.12 -0.75 12.16
CA ALA A 214 -16.74 -0.59 13.56
C ALA A 214 -17.97 -0.66 14.47
N ALA A 215 -17.80 -1.23 15.67
CA ALA A 215 -18.86 -1.29 16.68
C ALA A 215 -19.20 0.09 17.27
N GLY A 216 -18.33 1.09 17.07
CA GLY A 216 -18.51 2.43 17.62
C GLY A 216 -17.69 3.48 16.88
N ARG A 217 -17.62 4.68 17.47
CA ARG A 217 -16.85 5.80 16.95
C ARG A 217 -15.36 5.47 16.99
N ILE A 218 -14.68 5.64 15.87
CA ILE A 218 -13.23 5.43 15.76
C ILE A 218 -12.48 6.76 15.79
N THR A 219 -11.19 6.73 16.10
CA THR A 219 -10.31 7.90 16.03
C THR A 219 -9.19 7.64 15.02
N VAL A 220 -8.74 8.68 14.32
CA VAL A 220 -7.61 8.57 13.40
C VAL A 220 -6.48 9.54 13.75
N GLY A 221 -5.26 9.02 13.90
CA GLY A 221 -4.03 9.79 13.98
C GLY A 221 -3.46 10.11 12.60
N GLU A 222 -3.23 11.39 12.33
CA GLU A 222 -2.70 11.86 11.04
C GLU A 222 -1.67 12.98 11.22
N ASP A 223 -0.86 13.19 10.18
CA ASP A 223 0.15 14.24 10.19
C ASP A 223 -0.46 15.64 10.00
N LYS A 224 0.38 16.68 10.07
CA LYS A 224 -0.07 18.08 9.99
C LYS A 224 -0.59 18.51 8.60
N ALA A 225 -0.31 17.74 7.54
CA ALA A 225 -0.75 18.04 6.19
C ALA A 225 -2.24 17.71 6.00
N TYR A 226 -2.80 16.84 6.85
CA TYR A 226 -4.23 16.53 6.89
C TYR A 226 -5.07 17.62 7.59
N ASP A 227 -4.43 18.57 8.31
CA ASP A 227 -5.12 19.63 9.08
C ASP A 227 -5.74 20.70 8.17
N THR A 228 -6.89 20.35 7.59
CA THR A 228 -7.68 21.19 6.69
C THR A 228 -9.16 21.10 7.07
N ALA A 229 -9.90 22.20 6.93
CA ALA A 229 -11.29 22.30 7.38
C ALA A 229 -12.19 21.22 6.75
N ASP A 230 -12.09 21.04 5.44
CA ASP A 230 -12.91 20.06 4.70
C ASP A 230 -12.62 18.63 5.15
N HIS A 231 -11.34 18.28 5.32
CA HIS A 231 -10.96 16.94 5.74
C HIS A 231 -11.47 16.62 7.16
N VAL A 232 -11.29 17.56 8.09
CA VAL A 232 -11.79 17.44 9.47
C VAL A 232 -13.31 17.32 9.51
N ALA A 233 -14.03 18.07 8.66
CA ALA A 233 -15.49 17.96 8.54
C ALA A 233 -15.89 16.58 7.97
N ASN A 234 -15.27 16.14 6.88
CA ASN A 234 -15.55 14.84 6.24
C ASN A 234 -15.33 13.67 7.21
N LEU A 235 -14.28 13.71 8.03
CA LEU A 235 -14.04 12.70 9.05
C LEU A 235 -15.13 12.69 10.12
N ARG A 236 -15.55 13.86 10.61
CA ARG A 236 -16.62 13.97 11.62
C ARG A 236 -17.95 13.45 11.07
N ASP A 237 -18.27 13.77 9.83
CA ASP A 237 -19.48 13.31 9.14
C ASP A 237 -19.47 11.78 8.93
N ALA A 238 -18.28 11.20 8.75
CA ALA A 238 -18.08 9.75 8.70
C ALA A 238 -18.08 9.07 10.09
N GLY A 239 -18.31 9.81 11.18
CA GLY A 239 -18.27 9.28 12.54
C GLY A 239 -16.85 8.96 13.01
N VAL A 240 -15.85 9.69 12.52
CA VAL A 240 -14.43 9.52 12.87
C VAL A 240 -13.93 10.75 13.62
N THR A 241 -13.30 10.54 14.77
CA THR A 241 -12.67 11.63 15.53
C THR A 241 -11.27 11.92 14.97
N PRO A 242 -10.99 13.15 14.49
CA PRO A 242 -9.73 13.48 13.85
C PRO A 242 -8.65 13.85 14.87
N HIS A 243 -7.78 12.91 15.22
CA HIS A 243 -6.53 13.17 15.97
C HIS A 243 -5.42 13.63 15.01
N VAL A 244 -5.69 14.69 14.25
CA VAL A 244 -4.74 15.28 13.29
C VAL A 244 -3.72 16.14 14.04
N THR A 245 -2.48 16.19 13.59
CA THR A 245 -1.49 17.10 14.21
C THR A 245 -1.84 18.57 13.93
N GLN A 246 -2.06 19.38 14.97
CA GLN A 246 -2.37 20.82 14.80
C GLN A 246 -1.31 21.58 13.99
N ASN A 247 -1.78 22.38 13.03
CA ASN A 247 -0.97 23.20 12.14
C ASN A 247 -1.17 24.69 12.43
N ASN A 248 -0.69 25.15 13.60
CA ASN A 248 -0.77 26.55 14.04
C ASN A 248 0.46 27.39 13.65
N GLY A 249 1.32 26.87 12.77
CA GLY A 249 2.58 27.51 12.39
C GLY A 249 2.40 28.71 11.45
N GLU A 250 3.46 29.51 11.34
CA GLU A 250 3.55 30.57 10.33
C GLU A 250 3.74 29.99 8.94
N THR A 251 3.05 30.58 7.97
CA THR A 251 3.25 30.32 6.55
C THR A 251 4.50 31.02 6.05
N LYS A 252 5.01 30.57 4.88
CA LYS A 252 6.09 31.27 4.16
C LYS A 252 5.76 32.72 3.80
N THR A 253 4.47 33.09 3.83
CA THR A 253 3.96 34.44 3.56
C THR A 253 3.72 35.24 4.85
N GLY A 254 4.20 34.78 6.01
CA GLY A 254 4.07 35.48 7.30
C GLY A 254 2.67 35.45 7.93
N ARG A 255 1.70 34.72 7.35
CA ARG A 255 0.37 34.53 7.96
C ARG A 255 0.41 33.38 8.96
N HIS A 256 -0.17 33.56 10.13
CA HIS A 256 -0.42 32.47 11.08
C HIS A 256 -1.57 31.58 10.59
N ARG A 257 -1.31 30.27 10.54
CA ARG A 257 -2.39 29.29 10.33
C ARG A 257 -3.16 29.07 11.62
N ARG A 258 -4.45 28.80 11.49
CA ARG A 258 -5.29 28.28 12.56
C ARG A 258 -5.64 26.84 12.21
N SER A 259 -5.37 25.93 13.13
CA SER A 259 -5.73 24.51 12.98
C SER A 259 -7.23 24.33 12.79
N ALA A 260 -7.62 23.33 11.98
CA ALA A 260 -9.02 22.95 11.80
C ALA A 260 -9.56 22.11 12.96
N ILE A 261 -8.67 21.58 13.82
CA ILE A 261 -9.04 20.95 15.08
C ILE A 261 -8.76 21.88 16.28
N ASP A 262 -9.59 21.73 17.31
CA ASP A 262 -9.58 22.58 18.49
C ASP A 262 -9.55 21.75 19.79
N GLY A 263 -9.69 22.44 20.93
CA GLY A 263 -9.70 21.83 22.26
C GLY A 263 -10.74 20.73 22.46
N ARG A 264 -11.80 20.66 21.64
CA ARG A 264 -12.78 19.55 21.70
C ARG A 264 -12.14 18.21 21.38
N THR A 265 -11.12 18.20 20.53
CA THR A 265 -10.36 16.99 20.20
C THR A 265 -9.09 16.89 21.04
N THR A 266 -8.31 17.97 21.15
CA THR A 266 -6.95 17.90 21.68
C THR A 266 -6.85 17.79 23.19
N ARG A 267 -7.91 18.13 23.94
CA ARG A 267 -7.93 18.05 25.42
C ARG A 267 -7.92 16.62 25.96
N HIS A 268 -8.29 15.64 25.15
CA HIS A 268 -8.47 14.26 25.60
C HIS A 268 -7.13 13.51 25.58
N PRO A 269 -6.81 12.68 26.61
CA PRO A 269 -5.57 11.90 26.64
C PRO A 269 -5.36 11.01 25.42
N GLY A 270 -6.45 10.50 24.84
CA GLY A 270 -6.43 9.69 23.61
C GLY A 270 -5.81 10.42 22.41
N TYR A 271 -5.92 11.75 22.33
CA TYR A 271 -5.25 12.55 21.30
C TYR A 271 -3.73 12.42 21.43
N ALA A 272 -3.17 12.66 22.62
CA ALA A 272 -1.73 12.55 22.85
C ALA A 272 -1.20 11.13 22.57
N MET A 273 -1.94 10.09 23.01
CA MET A 273 -1.59 8.70 22.73
C MET A 273 -1.58 8.39 21.23
N SER A 274 -2.61 8.85 20.50
CA SER A 274 -2.71 8.67 19.05
C SER A 274 -1.53 9.33 18.33
N GLN A 275 -1.13 10.52 18.76
CA GLN A 275 0.02 11.25 18.22
C GLN A 275 1.34 10.51 18.43
N THR A 276 1.53 9.83 19.56
CA THR A 276 2.71 8.99 19.80
C THR A 276 2.67 7.71 18.95
N ARG A 277 1.51 7.05 18.87
CA ARG A 277 1.36 5.74 18.21
C ARG A 277 1.40 5.84 16.69
N ARG A 278 0.96 6.95 16.08
CA ARG A 278 0.96 7.12 14.62
C ARG A 278 2.34 6.93 13.99
N ALA A 279 3.41 7.23 14.72
CA ALA A 279 4.78 7.07 14.25
C ALA A 279 5.13 5.62 13.84
N MET A 280 4.41 4.61 14.36
CA MET A 280 4.62 3.21 13.97
C MET A 280 4.25 2.94 12.50
N ILE A 281 3.45 3.80 11.86
CA ILE A 281 3.10 3.64 10.44
C ILE A 281 4.33 3.73 9.54
N GLU A 282 5.32 4.53 9.96
CA GLU A 282 6.61 4.65 9.26
C GLU A 282 7.42 3.36 9.32
N CYS A 283 7.20 2.49 10.32
CA CYS A 283 7.81 1.16 10.34
C CYS A 283 7.28 0.28 9.21
N ILE A 284 6.01 0.42 8.83
CA ILE A 284 5.39 -0.29 7.71
C ILE A 284 6.08 0.11 6.41
N PHE A 285 6.18 1.41 6.16
CA PHE A 285 6.81 1.94 4.96
C PHE A 285 8.31 1.69 4.93
N GLY A 286 8.99 1.87 6.06
CA GLY A 286 10.42 1.59 6.21
C GLY A 286 10.73 0.13 5.87
N TRP A 287 9.99 -0.81 6.45
CA TRP A 287 10.15 -2.24 6.16
C TRP A 287 9.88 -2.56 4.68
N GLY A 288 8.75 -2.09 4.14
CA GLY A 288 8.39 -2.33 2.74
C GLY A 288 9.37 -1.73 1.72
N LYS A 289 10.04 -0.62 2.06
CA LYS A 289 11.02 0.04 1.18
C LYS A 289 12.45 -0.50 1.33
N GLN A 290 12.79 -1.07 2.49
CA GLN A 290 14.12 -1.60 2.77
C GLN A 290 14.21 -3.09 2.40
N HIS A 291 13.24 -3.89 2.84
CA HIS A 291 13.23 -5.34 2.67
C HIS A 291 12.26 -5.77 1.57
N GLY A 292 11.07 -5.15 1.54
CA GLY A 292 10.04 -5.44 0.56
C GLY A 292 10.32 -4.87 -0.84
N THR A 293 9.26 -4.88 -1.66
CA THR A 293 9.30 -4.43 -3.07
C THR A 293 8.67 -3.04 -3.27
N MET A 294 8.37 -2.31 -2.19
CA MET A 294 7.58 -1.07 -2.22
C MET A 294 8.34 0.14 -2.76
N ARG A 295 9.68 0.18 -2.67
CA ARG A 295 10.46 1.39 -2.98
C ARG A 295 10.30 1.86 -4.43
N LYS A 296 10.41 0.94 -5.37
CA LYS A 296 10.34 1.20 -6.80
C LYS A 296 9.62 0.05 -7.49
N THR A 297 8.50 0.34 -8.13
CA THR A 297 7.64 -0.68 -8.75
C THR A 297 7.94 -0.82 -10.24
N LYS A 298 8.09 -2.07 -10.69
CA LYS A 298 8.16 -2.44 -12.11
C LYS A 298 6.78 -2.55 -12.76
N LEU A 299 5.72 -2.54 -11.96
CA LEU A 299 4.35 -2.64 -12.45
C LEU A 299 3.85 -1.25 -12.86
N ARG A 300 2.93 -1.26 -13.81
CA ARG A 300 2.35 -0.06 -14.43
C ARG A 300 0.85 -0.05 -14.19
N GLY A 301 0.30 1.14 -13.97
CA GLY A 301 -1.10 1.34 -13.60
C GLY A 301 -1.41 1.12 -12.12
N VAL A 302 -2.31 1.94 -11.59
CA VAL A 302 -2.72 1.99 -10.17
C VAL A 302 -3.18 0.63 -9.68
N ALA A 303 -3.98 -0.11 -10.46
CA ALA A 303 -4.52 -1.41 -10.06
C ALA A 303 -3.41 -2.43 -9.74
N ARG A 304 -2.41 -2.56 -10.63
CA ARG A 304 -1.32 -3.52 -10.45
C ARG A 304 -0.40 -3.12 -9.30
N VAL A 305 -0.12 -1.81 -9.18
CA VAL A 305 0.69 -1.27 -8.07
C VAL A 305 -0.04 -1.44 -6.74
N ALA A 306 -1.36 -1.27 -6.69
CA ALA A 306 -2.19 -1.50 -5.52
C ALA A 306 -2.08 -2.94 -5.02
N GLY A 307 -2.13 -3.93 -5.92
CA GLY A 307 -1.93 -5.34 -5.56
C GLY A 307 -0.60 -5.59 -4.87
N THR A 308 0.51 -5.07 -5.43
CA THR A 308 1.84 -5.21 -4.79
C THR A 308 1.97 -4.44 -3.49
N PHE A 309 1.34 -3.27 -3.38
CA PHE A 309 1.35 -2.49 -2.16
C PHE A 309 0.63 -3.24 -1.04
N MET A 310 -0.57 -3.77 -1.32
CA MET A 310 -1.30 -4.63 -0.39
C MET A 310 -0.49 -5.85 0.04
N LEU A 311 0.20 -6.50 -0.91
CA LEU A 311 1.06 -7.62 -0.59
C LEU A 311 2.22 -7.25 0.35
N ASN A 312 2.79 -6.04 0.21
CA ASN A 312 3.80 -5.54 1.14
C ASN A 312 3.22 -5.32 2.55
N LEU A 313 1.99 -4.80 2.66
CA LEU A 313 1.30 -4.65 3.95
C LEU A 313 1.02 -6.01 4.60
N ILE A 314 0.56 -6.98 3.82
CA ILE A 314 0.30 -8.36 4.28
C ILE A 314 1.60 -8.99 4.79
N ALA A 315 2.68 -8.91 4.01
CA ALA A 315 3.97 -9.48 4.39
C ALA A 315 4.53 -8.83 5.65
N TYR A 316 4.39 -7.51 5.81
CA TYR A 316 4.75 -6.81 7.04
C TYR A 316 4.00 -7.39 8.26
N ASN A 317 2.69 -7.58 8.14
CA ASN A 317 1.90 -8.20 9.21
C ASN A 317 2.37 -9.62 9.51
N LEU A 318 2.64 -10.44 8.48
CA LEU A 318 3.11 -11.81 8.66
C LEU A 318 4.48 -11.92 9.35
N VAL A 319 5.33 -10.89 9.24
CA VAL A 319 6.60 -10.80 9.98
C VAL A 319 6.38 -10.37 11.44
N ARG A 320 5.33 -9.58 11.70
CA ARG A 320 5.04 -8.97 13.00
C ARG A 320 4.21 -9.88 13.91
N ILE A 321 3.15 -10.48 13.38
CA ILE A 321 2.20 -11.30 14.13
C ILE A 321 2.89 -12.42 14.94
N PRO A 322 3.83 -13.21 14.40
CA PRO A 322 4.47 -14.28 15.17
C PRO A 322 5.17 -13.79 16.44
N LYS A 323 5.70 -12.57 16.43
CA LYS A 323 6.37 -11.96 17.59
C LYS A 323 5.39 -11.51 18.68
N MET A 324 4.11 -11.36 18.34
CA MET A 324 3.06 -10.91 19.25
C MET A 324 2.24 -12.08 19.81
N VAL A 325 2.08 -13.15 19.02
CA VAL A 325 1.36 -14.35 19.48
C VAL A 325 2.25 -15.30 20.27
N ALA A 326 3.57 -15.12 20.21
CA ALA A 326 4.53 -15.87 21.04
C ALA A 326 4.67 -15.29 22.47
N ILE A 327 3.94 -14.21 22.77
CA ILE A 327 3.82 -13.57 24.10
C ILE A 327 2.46 -13.98 24.67
#